data_AF-A0AAI8YJ82-F1
#
_entry.id   AF-A0AAI8YJ82-F1
#
_cell.length_a   1.000
_cell.length_b   1.000
_cell.length_c   1.000
_cell.angle_alpha   90.00
_cell.angle_beta   90.00
_cell.angle_gamma   90.00
#
_symmetry.space_group_name_H-M   'P 1'
#
loop_
_entity.id
_entity.type
_entity.pdbx_description
1 polymer ?
#
loop_
_entity_poly.entity_id
_entity_poly.type
_entity_poly.pdbx_seq_one_letter_code
_entity_poly.pdbx_strand_id
1 'polypeptide(L)'
;MVRLQSIMLSASLTRVNVAASPKLVSTGSEARFRGLASVSDEIAWLSGTNGTVLRSINGGLSWQSVGPALSDEDAGLEFRDIEAWSQEKASFTNQEAAAFYDWKAFESPDRGMAMSDPVDGKFRLVETLDGGNTWTTVDPVAWHRL
;
A
#
# COMPACT_ATOMS: atom_id res chain seq x y z
N MET A 1 -32.64 60.73 -13.43
CA MET A 1 -32.75 59.26 -13.33
C MET A 1 -31.73 58.68 -14.30
N VAL A 2 -30.60 58.14 -13.83
CA VAL A 2 -29.53 57.59 -14.68
C VAL A 2 -29.53 56.07 -14.52
N ARG A 3 -29.71 55.32 -15.61
CA ARG A 3 -29.63 53.85 -15.63
C ARG A 3 -28.18 53.42 -15.80
N LEU A 4 -27.63 52.70 -14.83
CA LEU A 4 -26.36 51.97 -14.96
C LEU A 4 -26.63 50.66 -15.74
N GLN A 5 -25.92 50.46 -16.84
CA GLN A 5 -25.84 49.15 -17.51
C GLN A 5 -24.62 48.41 -16.96
N SER A 6 -24.85 47.28 -16.30
CA SER A 6 -23.79 46.39 -15.82
C SER A 6 -23.18 45.63 -17.00
N ILE A 7 -21.89 45.84 -17.26
CA ILE A 7 -21.10 45.02 -18.19
C ILE A 7 -20.67 43.76 -17.43
N MET A 8 -21.23 42.61 -17.79
CA MET A 8 -20.74 41.31 -17.31
C MET A 8 -19.57 40.89 -18.19
N LEU A 9 -18.34 40.92 -17.66
CA LEU A 9 -17.17 40.37 -18.34
C LEU A 9 -17.10 38.86 -18.05
N SER A 10 -17.44 38.03 -19.02
CA SER A 10 -17.20 36.58 -18.94
C SER A 10 -15.72 36.31 -19.22
N ALA A 11 -14.94 36.01 -18.19
CA ALA A 11 -13.60 35.48 -18.36
C ALA A 11 -13.72 33.99 -18.71
N SER A 12 -13.43 33.63 -19.96
CA SER A 12 -13.26 32.23 -20.36
C SER A 12 -11.90 31.76 -19.84
N LEU A 13 -11.89 30.88 -18.84
CA LEU A 13 -10.69 30.18 -18.38
C LEU A 13 -10.28 29.16 -19.44
N THR A 14 -9.26 29.47 -20.23
CA THR A 14 -8.59 28.46 -21.05
C THR A 14 -7.82 27.55 -20.10
N ARG A 15 -8.35 26.35 -19.84
CA ARG A 15 -7.59 25.31 -19.11
C ARG A 15 -6.38 24.96 -19.95
N VAL A 16 -5.19 25.34 -19.49
CA VAL A 16 -3.94 24.78 -20.01
C VAL A 16 -3.89 23.34 -19.50
N ASN A 17 -4.26 22.39 -20.35
CA ASN A 17 -3.97 20.98 -20.10
C ASN A 17 -2.46 20.80 -20.26
N VAL A 18 -1.71 20.95 -19.16
CA VAL A 18 -0.36 20.40 -19.10
C VAL A 18 -0.54 18.89 -19.01
N ALA A 19 -0.42 18.20 -20.14
CA ALA A 19 -0.32 16.75 -20.13
C ALA A 19 0.96 16.39 -19.36
N ALA A 20 0.81 15.80 -18.17
CA ALA A 20 1.93 15.24 -17.44
C ALA A 20 2.48 14.07 -18.26
N SER A 21 3.68 14.22 -18.82
CA SER A 21 4.38 13.11 -19.46
C SER A 21 4.95 12.20 -18.37
N PRO A 22 4.57 10.90 -18.35
CA PRO A 22 5.16 9.96 -17.40
C PRO A 22 6.69 9.93 -17.56
N LYS A 23 7.42 10.18 -16.48
CA LYS A 23 8.88 10.06 -16.46
C LYS A 23 9.25 8.71 -15.85
N LEU A 24 10.03 7.92 -16.59
CA LEU A 24 10.62 6.70 -16.04
C LEU A 24 11.67 7.07 -14.99
N VAL A 25 11.56 6.47 -13.82
CA VAL A 25 12.51 6.61 -12.71
C VAL A 25 13.03 5.24 -12.34
N SER A 26 14.34 5.12 -12.12
CA SER A 26 14.95 3.88 -11.65
C SER A 26 14.64 3.67 -10.17
N THR A 27 14.25 2.45 -9.82
CA THR A 27 14.06 2.01 -8.43
C THR A 27 15.34 1.41 -7.83
N GLY A 28 16.35 1.13 -8.65
CA GLY A 28 17.57 0.42 -8.23
C GLY A 28 17.36 -1.06 -7.90
N SER A 29 16.22 -1.66 -8.29
CA SER A 29 15.89 -3.07 -8.03
C SER A 29 15.37 -3.75 -9.28
N GLU A 30 15.71 -5.04 -9.45
CA GLU A 30 15.17 -5.93 -10.49
C GLU A 30 13.89 -6.66 -10.03
N ALA A 31 13.44 -6.40 -8.80
CA ALA A 31 12.25 -7.03 -8.25
C ALA A 31 10.99 -6.67 -9.05
N ARG A 32 10.08 -7.64 -9.17
CA ARG A 32 8.74 -7.38 -9.69
C ARG A 32 7.89 -6.81 -8.56
N PHE A 33 7.51 -5.55 -8.68
CA PHE A 33 6.62 -4.89 -7.72
C PHE A 33 5.18 -5.39 -7.88
N ARG A 34 4.50 -5.55 -6.75
CA ARG A 34 3.14 -6.10 -6.66
C ARG A 34 2.25 -5.23 -5.77
N GLY A 35 2.81 -4.65 -4.70
CA GLY A 35 2.12 -3.69 -3.84
C GLY A 35 2.64 -2.27 -4.03
N LEU A 36 1.74 -1.29 -3.88
CA LEU A 36 2.02 0.14 -3.87
C LEU A 36 1.13 0.82 -2.82
N ALA A 37 1.71 1.61 -1.94
CA ALA A 37 0.99 2.51 -1.04
C ALA A 37 1.48 3.95 -1.19
N SER A 38 0.58 4.89 -1.50
CA SER A 38 0.87 6.32 -1.48
C SER A 38 0.40 6.92 -0.16
N VAL A 39 1.30 7.58 0.58
CA VAL A 39 1.00 8.21 1.87
C VAL A 39 0.78 9.72 1.69
N SER A 40 1.58 10.37 0.84
CA SER A 40 1.48 11.79 0.52
C SER A 40 2.05 12.07 -0.88
N ASP A 41 2.07 13.34 -1.30
CA ASP A 41 2.74 13.77 -2.53
C ASP A 41 4.25 13.48 -2.53
N GLU A 42 4.84 13.22 -1.36
CA GLU A 42 6.27 12.94 -1.19
C GLU A 42 6.55 11.48 -0.84
N ILE A 43 5.66 10.82 -0.10
CA ILE A 43 5.93 9.52 0.51
C ILE A 43 5.14 8.42 -0.20
N ALA A 44 5.86 7.41 -0.69
CA ALA A 44 5.28 6.22 -1.28
C ALA A 44 6.11 4.97 -0.98
N TRP A 45 5.47 3.81 -0.98
CA TRP A 45 6.08 2.52 -0.68
C TRP A 45 5.75 1.49 -1.77
N LEU A 46 6.69 0.61 -2.07
CA LEU A 46 6.53 -0.52 -2.98
C LEU A 46 6.88 -1.82 -2.27
N SER A 47 6.19 -2.90 -2.62
CA SER A 47 6.54 -4.26 -2.18
C SER A 47 6.57 -5.23 -3.36
N GLY A 48 7.40 -6.28 -3.30
CA GLY A 48 7.57 -7.21 -4.42
C GLY A 48 8.29 -8.53 -4.12
N THR A 49 8.83 -9.15 -5.18
CA THR A 49 9.61 -10.41 -5.10
C THR A 49 10.82 -10.29 -4.17
N ASN A 50 11.29 -11.45 -3.68
CA ASN A 50 12.49 -11.60 -2.86
C ASN A 50 12.44 -10.71 -1.61
N GLY A 51 11.24 -10.56 -1.03
CA GLY A 51 10.98 -9.71 0.13
C GLY A 51 11.26 -8.23 -0.07
N THR A 52 11.31 -7.75 -1.31
CA THR A 52 11.69 -6.37 -1.59
C THR A 52 10.65 -5.41 -1.04
N VAL A 53 11.08 -4.45 -0.21
CA VAL A 53 10.29 -3.27 0.16
C VAL A 53 11.11 -2.02 -0.12
N LEU A 54 10.54 -1.11 -0.93
CA LEU A 54 11.15 0.17 -1.24
C LEU A 54 10.31 1.32 -0.70
N ARG A 55 10.96 2.42 -0.32
CA ARG A 55 10.32 3.66 0.11
C ARG A 55 10.89 4.85 -0.65
N SER A 56 10.02 5.76 -1.06
CA SER A 56 10.37 7.12 -1.49
C SER A 56 9.88 8.13 -0.45
N ILE A 57 10.64 9.20 -0.28
CA ILE A 57 10.30 10.37 0.57
C ILE A 57 10.44 11.69 -0.21
N ASN A 58 10.46 11.61 -1.54
CA ASN A 58 10.65 12.75 -2.44
C ASN A 58 9.82 12.63 -3.73
N GLY A 59 8.60 12.10 -3.61
CA GLY A 59 7.62 12.05 -4.69
C GLY A 59 7.96 11.01 -5.76
N GLY A 60 8.64 9.93 -5.37
CA GLY A 60 9.03 8.85 -6.29
C GLY A 60 10.26 9.18 -7.14
N LEU A 61 10.96 10.30 -6.89
CA LEU A 61 12.19 10.67 -7.61
C LEU A 61 13.37 9.74 -7.29
N SER A 62 13.39 9.16 -6.09
CA SER A 62 14.33 8.11 -5.70
C SER A 62 13.70 7.13 -4.73
N TRP A 63 14.22 5.91 -4.71
CA TRP A 63 13.72 4.80 -3.89
C TRP A 63 14.84 4.20 -3.05
N GLN A 64 14.56 3.96 -1.77
CA GLN A 64 15.46 3.33 -0.82
C GLN A 64 14.92 1.93 -0.47
N SER A 65 15.77 0.91 -0.49
CA SER A 65 15.42 -0.41 0.04
C SER A 65 15.37 -0.35 1.57
N VAL A 66 14.22 -0.68 2.14
CA VAL A 66 13.92 -0.58 3.59
C VAL A 66 13.22 -1.83 4.12
N GLY A 67 13.21 -2.90 3.33
CA GLY A 67 12.64 -4.18 3.72
C GLY A 67 13.39 -4.87 4.87
N PRO A 68 12.76 -5.86 5.52
CA PRO A 68 13.40 -6.64 6.56
C PRO A 68 14.63 -7.38 6.02
N ALA A 69 15.62 -7.60 6.88
CA ALA A 69 16.67 -8.57 6.58
C ALA A 69 16.04 -9.97 6.63
N LEU A 70 16.04 -10.67 5.49
CA LEU A 70 15.48 -12.01 5.38
C LEU A 70 16.56 -13.07 5.55
N SER A 71 16.17 -14.20 6.13
CA SER A 71 17.00 -15.41 6.18
C SER A 71 17.08 -16.07 4.79
N ASP A 72 18.00 -17.01 4.61
CA ASP A 72 18.07 -17.80 3.36
C ASP A 72 16.79 -18.62 3.12
N GLU A 73 16.12 -19.05 4.19
CA GLU A 73 14.84 -19.76 4.12
C GLU A 73 13.71 -18.85 3.61
N ASP A 74 13.76 -17.57 3.98
CA ASP A 74 12.76 -16.57 3.62
C ASP A 74 13.07 -15.83 2.30
N ALA A 75 14.22 -16.10 1.66
CA ALA A 75 14.68 -15.39 0.47
C ALA A 75 13.69 -15.46 -0.72
N GLY A 76 12.82 -16.48 -0.72
CA GLY A 76 11.76 -16.66 -1.73
C GLY A 76 10.44 -15.93 -1.44
N LEU A 77 10.29 -15.25 -0.30
CA LEU A 77 9.06 -14.55 0.04
C LEU A 77 8.72 -13.49 -0.99
N GLU A 78 7.43 -13.36 -1.31
CA GLU A 78 6.92 -12.28 -2.16
C GLU A 78 5.96 -11.42 -1.36
N PHE A 79 6.29 -10.15 -1.15
CA PHE A 79 5.34 -9.21 -0.56
C PHE A 79 4.45 -8.68 -1.66
N ARG A 80 3.19 -9.13 -1.66
CA ARG A 80 2.24 -8.84 -2.73
C ARG A 80 1.44 -7.57 -2.50
N ASP A 81 1.31 -7.20 -1.24
CA ASP A 81 0.59 -6.00 -0.83
C ASP A 81 1.39 -5.22 0.21
N ILE A 82 1.12 -3.92 0.32
CA ILE A 82 1.72 -3.03 1.31
C ILE A 82 0.70 -1.96 1.67
N GLU A 83 0.49 -1.76 2.97
CA GLU A 83 -0.29 -0.65 3.52
C GLU A 83 0.69 0.28 4.24
N ALA A 84 0.55 1.60 4.11
CA ALA A 84 1.47 2.55 4.71
C ALA A 84 0.75 3.76 5.29
N TRP A 85 1.24 4.27 6.42
CA TRP A 85 0.66 5.41 7.14
C TRP A 85 1.61 6.59 7.25
N SER A 86 2.92 6.35 7.22
CA SER A 86 3.94 7.41 7.29
C SER A 86 5.22 6.98 6.54
N GLN A 87 6.26 7.82 6.58
CA GLN A 87 7.58 7.39 6.10
C GLN A 87 8.21 6.33 7.02
N GLU A 88 7.76 6.17 8.26
CA GLU A 88 8.29 5.21 9.23
C GLU A 88 7.42 3.94 9.36
N LYS A 89 6.11 4.04 9.13
CA LYS A 89 5.16 2.93 9.38
C LYS A 89 4.53 2.43 8.10
N ALA A 90 4.82 1.16 7.77
CA ALA A 90 4.14 0.38 6.75
C ALA A 90 4.02 -1.09 7.21
N SER A 91 3.02 -1.80 6.70
CA SER A 91 2.82 -3.22 6.95
C SER A 91 2.64 -3.98 5.65
N PHE A 92 3.34 -5.11 5.55
CA PHE A 92 3.26 -6.08 4.47
C PHE A 92 2.82 -7.43 5.04
N THR A 93 2.17 -8.26 4.23
CA THR A 93 1.87 -9.64 4.61
C THR A 93 2.44 -10.58 3.55
N ASN A 94 3.25 -11.53 4.01
CA ASN A 94 3.37 -12.87 3.42
C ASN A 94 4.25 -13.70 4.37
N GLN A 95 3.68 -14.72 5.04
CA GLN A 95 4.44 -15.62 5.92
C GLN A 95 4.32 -17.10 5.52
N GLU A 96 3.74 -17.44 4.36
CA GLU A 96 3.68 -18.83 3.94
C GLU A 96 3.69 -18.95 2.41
N ALA A 97 4.62 -19.71 1.85
CA ALA A 97 4.71 -19.93 0.40
C ALA A 97 3.44 -20.57 -0.21
N ALA A 98 2.60 -21.22 0.62
CA ALA A 98 1.38 -21.89 0.21
C ALA A 98 0.10 -21.04 0.38
N ALA A 99 0.11 -19.97 1.20
CA ALA A 99 -1.05 -19.13 1.47
C ALA A 99 -0.83 -17.68 1.00
N PHE A 100 -1.62 -17.24 0.03
CA PHE A 100 -1.59 -15.86 -0.47
C PHE A 100 -2.59 -15.01 0.32
N TYR A 101 -2.25 -13.80 0.80
CA TYR A 101 -3.22 -12.90 1.44
C TYR A 101 -3.67 -11.81 0.47
N ASP A 102 -4.89 -11.95 -0.06
CA ASP A 102 -5.44 -11.15 -1.17
C ASP A 102 -6.05 -9.82 -0.74
N TRP A 103 -6.40 -9.69 0.54
CA TRP A 103 -7.09 -8.51 1.04
C TRP A 103 -6.67 -8.19 2.48
N LYS A 104 -6.50 -6.90 2.75
CA LYS A 104 -6.38 -6.34 4.10
C LYS A 104 -7.39 -5.23 4.33
N ALA A 105 -7.88 -5.14 5.56
CA ALA A 105 -8.63 -4.00 6.05
C ALA A 105 -8.18 -3.64 7.46
N PHE A 106 -7.88 -2.37 7.70
CA PHE A 106 -7.59 -1.84 9.02
C PHE A 106 -8.80 -1.09 9.56
N GLU A 107 -9.26 -1.46 10.75
CA GLU A 107 -10.28 -0.72 11.50
C GLU A 107 -9.65 0.51 12.18
N SER A 108 -8.40 0.37 12.61
CA SER A 108 -7.60 1.41 13.25
C SER A 108 -6.14 1.28 12.82
N PRO A 109 -5.27 2.26 13.14
CA PRO A 109 -3.83 2.16 12.83
C PRO A 109 -3.13 0.94 13.44
N ASP A 110 -3.74 0.29 14.44
CA ASP A 110 -3.16 -0.86 15.14
C ASP A 110 -3.96 -2.15 14.95
N ARG A 111 -5.27 -2.08 14.65
CA ARG A 111 -6.11 -3.27 14.44
C ARG A 111 -6.51 -3.43 12.98
N GLY A 112 -6.22 -4.60 12.44
CA GLY A 112 -6.60 -4.95 11.07
C GLY A 112 -6.76 -6.45 10.86
N MET A 113 -7.36 -6.81 9.74
CA MET A 113 -7.59 -8.19 9.33
C MET A 113 -7.05 -8.41 7.92
N ALA A 114 -6.52 -9.60 7.67
CA ALA A 114 -6.13 -10.05 6.34
C ALA A 114 -6.80 -11.39 6.01
N MET A 115 -7.18 -11.59 4.76
CA MET A 115 -7.77 -12.83 4.26
C MET A 115 -6.86 -13.46 3.22
N SER A 116 -6.69 -14.78 3.31
CA SER A 116 -5.94 -15.56 2.33
C SER A 116 -6.78 -16.12 1.20
N ASP A 117 -6.18 -16.39 0.05
CA ASP A 117 -6.60 -17.41 -0.90
C ASP A 117 -6.90 -18.73 -0.18
N PRO A 118 -7.78 -19.58 -0.74
CA PRO A 118 -8.00 -20.92 -0.21
C PRO A 118 -6.71 -21.75 -0.29
N VAL A 119 -6.25 -22.24 0.85
CA VAL A 119 -5.23 -23.30 0.93
C VAL A 119 -5.94 -24.58 1.34
N ASP A 120 -5.82 -25.63 0.53
CA ASP A 120 -6.55 -26.89 0.71
C ASP A 120 -8.07 -26.70 0.86
N GLY A 121 -8.63 -25.73 0.11
CA GLY A 121 -10.06 -25.42 0.12
C GLY A 121 -10.55 -24.61 1.33
N LYS A 122 -9.64 -24.07 2.15
CA LYS A 122 -10.00 -23.22 3.30
C LYS A 122 -9.37 -21.84 3.18
N PHE A 123 -10.20 -20.80 3.25
CA PHE A 123 -9.73 -19.43 3.48
C PHE A 123 -9.14 -19.32 4.88
N ARG A 124 -8.04 -18.59 5.03
CA ARG A 124 -7.51 -18.21 6.35
C ARG A 124 -7.79 -16.74 6.59
N LEU A 125 -8.17 -16.44 7.82
CA LEU A 125 -8.37 -15.08 8.28
C LEU A 125 -7.36 -14.85 9.39
N VAL A 126 -6.59 -13.77 9.31
CA VAL A 126 -5.63 -13.37 10.35
C VAL A 126 -5.95 -11.96 10.83
N GLU A 127 -5.66 -11.69 12.10
CA GLU A 127 -5.82 -10.39 12.74
C GLU A 127 -4.46 -9.88 13.21
N THR A 128 -4.28 -8.57 13.13
CA THR A 128 -3.20 -7.86 13.83
C THR A 128 -3.81 -6.91 14.84
N LEU A 129 -3.13 -6.76 15.97
CA LEU A 129 -3.45 -5.79 17.03
C LEU A 129 -2.31 -4.78 17.26
N ASP A 130 -1.26 -4.82 16.42
CA ASP A 130 -0.05 -4.01 16.55
C ASP A 130 0.33 -3.28 15.24
N GLY A 131 -0.65 -3.03 14.36
CA GLY A 131 -0.46 -2.30 13.12
C GLY A 131 0.18 -3.14 12.02
N GLY A 132 0.02 -4.46 12.11
CA GLY A 132 0.52 -5.44 11.15
C GLY A 132 1.98 -5.79 11.33
N ASN A 133 2.56 -5.58 12.53
CA ASN A 133 3.88 -6.08 12.89
C ASN A 133 3.82 -7.59 13.17
N THR A 134 2.75 -8.05 13.82
CA THR A 134 2.42 -9.46 14.03
C THR A 134 0.99 -9.76 13.59
N TRP A 135 0.78 -10.99 13.13
CA TRP A 135 -0.52 -11.49 12.65
C TRP A 135 -0.82 -12.85 13.28
N THR A 136 -2.05 -13.03 13.77
CA THR A 136 -2.53 -14.28 14.38
C THR A 136 -3.77 -14.79 13.67
N THR A 137 -3.88 -16.11 13.50
CA THR A 137 -5.06 -16.73 12.89
C THR A 137 -6.29 -16.46 13.73
N VAL A 138 -7.35 -15.96 13.10
CA VAL A 138 -8.67 -15.77 13.69
C VAL A 138 -9.33 -17.14 13.81
N ASP A 139 -9.65 -17.55 15.04
CA ASP A 139 -10.44 -18.75 15.29
C ASP A 139 -11.93 -18.46 14.97
N PRO A 140 -12.53 -19.09 13.94
CA PRO A 140 -13.92 -18.85 13.57
C PRO A 140 -14.93 -19.29 14.66
N VAL A 141 -14.54 -20.14 15.61
CA VAL A 141 -15.45 -20.63 16.67
C VAL A 141 -15.57 -19.65 17.84
N ALA A 142 -14.65 -18.67 17.95
CA ALA A 142 -14.69 -17.65 18.99
C ALA A 142 -15.85 -16.63 18.82
N TRP A 143 -16.43 -16.55 17.62
CA TRP A 143 -17.45 -15.56 17.24
C TRP A 143 -18.87 -15.93 17.67
N HIS A 144 -19.07 -17.11 18.26
CA HIS A 144 -20.37 -17.55 18.80
C HIS A 144 -20.55 -17.26 20.32
N ARG A 145 -19.68 -16.44 20.93
CA ARG A 145 -19.75 -16.09 22.36
C ARG A 145 -19.98 -14.59 22.62
N LEU A 146 -20.77 -13.95 21.77
CA LEU A 146 -21.34 -12.62 22.03
C LEU A 146 -22.88 -12.71 21.98
#